data_AF-A0A9D9C950-F1
#
_entry.id   AF-A0A9D9C950-F1
#
_cell.length_a   1.000
_cell.length_b   1.000
_cell.length_c   1.000
_cell.angle_alpha   90.00
_cell.angle_beta   90.00
_cell.angle_gamma   90.00
#
_symmetry.space_group_name_H-M   'P 1'
#
loop_
_entity.id
_entity.type
_entity.pdbx_description
1 polymer ?
#
loop_
_entity_poly.entity_id
_entity_poly.type
_entity_poly.pdbx_seq_one_letter_code
_entity_poly.pdbx_strand_id
1 'polypeptide(L)'
;MTFPDIPSDCNLIVVLGPTACGKTHYAVQWAAALDAEIISADSRQVYKGMDIGTGKDLSEYTLPDGKQIPYHLIDICPAGSKYNVYEFQRDFVKAFEDIRSRGKMPILCGGTGLYIESVLKAYPLINVPDNPVLRASLANKTLAELTEILASYKQASGQMLHNQTDVDNVKRA
;
A
#
# COMPACT_ATOMS: atom_id res chain seq x y z
N MET A 1 -28.73 0.81 6.28
CA MET A 1 -27.63 1.11 7.22
C MET A 1 -27.65 2.61 7.48
N THR A 2 -27.54 3.03 8.74
CA THR A 2 -27.28 4.44 9.09
C THR A 2 -25.77 4.63 9.18
N PHE A 3 -25.24 5.57 8.40
CA PHE A 3 -23.84 5.95 8.50
C PHE A 3 -23.65 6.87 9.72
N PRO A 4 -22.54 6.75 10.46
CA PRO A 4 -22.21 7.69 11.53
C PRO A 4 -22.00 9.10 10.96
N ASP A 5 -22.30 10.12 11.77
CA ASP A 5 -22.02 11.50 11.42
C ASP A 5 -20.52 11.70 11.19
N ILE A 6 -20.17 12.36 10.09
CA ILE A 6 -18.78 12.61 9.70
C ILE A 6 -18.40 14.00 10.21
N PRO A 7 -17.31 14.13 11.00
CA PRO A 7 -16.80 15.42 11.42
C PRO A 7 -16.52 16.35 10.23
N SER A 8 -16.80 17.65 10.38
CA SER A 8 -16.64 18.63 9.30
C SER A 8 -15.17 18.87 8.89
N ASP A 9 -14.23 18.52 9.74
CA ASP A 9 -12.78 18.55 9.50
C ASP A 9 -12.21 17.24 8.95
N CYS A 10 -13.04 16.20 8.80
CA CYS A 10 -12.64 14.94 8.20
C CYS A 10 -12.27 15.15 6.73
N ASN A 11 -11.08 14.69 6.35
CA ASN A 11 -10.57 14.78 4.99
C ASN A 11 -10.27 13.42 4.33
N LEU A 12 -10.42 12.33 5.10
CA LEU A 12 -10.16 10.96 4.67
C LEU A 12 -10.95 9.99 5.53
N ILE A 13 -11.68 9.08 4.91
CA ILE A 13 -12.32 7.94 5.59
C ILE A 13 -11.47 6.70 5.35
N VAL A 14 -11.23 5.89 6.38
CA VAL A 14 -10.46 4.65 6.25
C VAL A 14 -11.33 3.44 6.58
N VAL A 15 -11.49 2.54 5.61
CA VAL A 15 -12.15 1.25 5.77
C VAL A 15 -11.08 0.16 5.78
N LEU A 16 -10.71 -0.29 6.98
CA LEU A 16 -9.65 -1.27 7.19
C LEU A 16 -10.17 -2.58 7.80
N GLY A 17 -9.43 -3.67 7.59
CA GLY A 17 -9.73 -4.98 8.16
C GLY A 17 -9.09 -6.14 7.38
N PRO A 18 -9.21 -7.38 7.88
CA PRO A 18 -8.60 -8.56 7.26
C PRO A 18 -9.22 -8.89 5.90
N THR A 19 -8.54 -9.67 5.07
CA THR A 19 -9.09 -10.18 3.80
C THR A 19 -10.42 -10.91 4.03
N ALA A 20 -11.34 -10.84 3.05
CA ALA A 20 -12.64 -11.52 3.08
C ALA A 20 -13.67 -11.07 4.15
N CYS A 21 -13.50 -9.91 4.79
CA CYS A 21 -14.53 -9.35 5.71
C CYS A 21 -15.52 -8.36 5.04
N GLY A 22 -15.59 -8.28 3.71
CA GLY A 22 -16.58 -7.45 3.00
C GLY A 22 -16.27 -5.94 2.96
N LYS A 23 -15.01 -5.54 3.14
CA LYS A 23 -14.58 -4.12 3.15
C LYS A 23 -14.92 -3.38 1.86
N THR A 24 -14.69 -4.02 0.71
CA THR A 24 -14.93 -3.42 -0.61
C THR A 24 -16.41 -3.04 -0.72
N HIS A 25 -17.30 -4.00 -0.51
CA HIS A 25 -18.74 -3.77 -0.47
C HIS A 25 -19.14 -2.64 0.49
N TYR A 26 -18.58 -2.62 1.70
CA TYR A 26 -18.86 -1.56 2.67
C TYR A 26 -18.37 -0.18 2.20
N ALA A 27 -17.15 -0.10 1.66
CA ALA A 27 -16.58 1.13 1.11
C ALA A 27 -17.37 1.65 -0.11
N VAL A 28 -17.86 0.76 -0.97
CA VAL A 28 -18.71 1.11 -2.13
C VAL A 28 -20.03 1.72 -1.67
N GLN A 29 -20.69 1.14 -0.66
CA GLN A 29 -21.92 1.72 -0.11
C GLN A 29 -21.70 3.12 0.48
N TRP A 30 -20.58 3.31 1.19
CA TRP A 30 -20.18 4.61 1.69
C TRP A 30 -19.90 5.62 0.57
N ALA A 31 -19.15 5.21 -0.45
CA ALA A 31 -18.83 6.04 -1.60
C ALA A 31 -20.10 6.48 -2.35
N ALA A 32 -21.07 5.57 -2.48
CA ALA A 32 -22.35 5.87 -3.08
C ALA A 32 -23.14 6.93 -2.31
N ALA A 33 -23.18 6.83 -0.99
CA ALA A 33 -23.95 7.70 -0.10
C ALA A 33 -23.34 9.10 0.05
N LEU A 34 -22.01 9.20 0.01
CA LEU A 34 -21.27 10.46 0.17
C LEU A 34 -20.84 11.10 -1.15
N ASP A 35 -21.15 10.47 -2.27
CA ASP A 35 -20.63 10.87 -3.58
C ASP A 35 -19.08 10.96 -3.53
N ALA A 36 -18.48 9.88 -3.02
CA ALA A 36 -17.07 9.73 -2.70
C ALA A 36 -16.34 8.85 -3.74
N GLU A 37 -15.01 8.80 -3.63
CA GLU A 37 -14.15 7.96 -4.46
C GLU A 37 -13.24 7.07 -3.59
N ILE A 38 -12.94 5.86 -4.06
CA ILE A 38 -12.20 4.86 -3.27
C ILE A 38 -10.74 4.79 -3.72
N ILE A 39 -9.80 4.81 -2.78
CA ILE A 39 -8.39 4.53 -3.02
C ILE A 39 -8.08 3.14 -2.43
N SER A 40 -7.61 2.20 -3.25
CA SER A 40 -7.25 0.86 -2.76
C SER A 40 -5.92 0.88 -2.01
N ALA A 41 -5.92 0.40 -0.77
CA ALA A 41 -4.76 0.11 0.07
C ALA A 41 -4.47 -1.39 0.14
N ASP A 42 -4.53 -2.07 -1.00
CA ASP A 42 -4.18 -3.49 -1.14
C ASP A 42 -2.94 -3.65 -2.04
N SER A 43 -1.85 -4.14 -1.45
CA SER A 43 -0.57 -4.36 -2.15
C SER A 43 -0.64 -5.38 -3.30
N ARG A 44 -1.72 -6.18 -3.40
CA ARG A 44 -1.91 -7.16 -4.48
C ARG A 44 -2.81 -6.63 -5.60
N GLN A 45 -3.77 -5.75 -5.29
CA GLN A 45 -4.71 -5.23 -6.30
C GLN A 45 -4.08 -4.21 -7.28
N VAL A 46 -2.90 -3.69 -6.97
CA VAL A 46 -2.16 -2.74 -7.84
C VAL A 46 -1.73 -3.35 -9.18
N TYR A 47 -1.66 -4.68 -9.31
CA TYR A 47 -1.05 -5.35 -10.46
C TYR A 47 -2.06 -5.75 -11.55
N LYS A 48 -1.87 -5.23 -12.76
CA LYS A 48 -2.67 -5.53 -13.97
C LYS A 48 -2.79 -7.02 -14.26
N GLY A 49 -4.02 -7.49 -14.53
CA GLY A 49 -4.32 -8.84 -14.99
C GLY A 49 -4.17 -9.93 -13.91
N MET A 50 -4.03 -9.54 -12.63
CA MET A 50 -3.93 -10.47 -11.51
C MET A 50 -5.24 -10.58 -10.72
N ASP A 51 -6.39 -10.69 -11.37
CA ASP A 51 -7.68 -10.38 -10.73
C ASP A 51 -8.18 -11.47 -9.75
N ILE A 52 -8.17 -12.74 -10.19
CA ILE A 52 -8.70 -13.87 -9.40
C ILE A 52 -7.86 -14.12 -8.15
N GLY A 53 -6.54 -14.24 -8.30
CA GLY A 53 -5.64 -14.57 -7.19
C GLY A 53 -5.44 -13.44 -6.18
N THR A 54 -5.86 -12.21 -6.51
CA THR A 54 -5.72 -11.04 -5.63
C THR A 54 -7.05 -10.52 -5.10
N GLY A 55 -8.17 -11.18 -5.43
CA GLY A 55 -9.49 -10.78 -4.95
C GLY A 55 -9.87 -9.38 -5.41
N LYS A 56 -9.66 -9.08 -6.70
CA LYS A 56 -10.21 -7.85 -7.30
C LYS A 56 -11.65 -8.10 -7.67
N ASP A 57 -12.52 -7.94 -6.69
CA ASP A 57 -13.96 -8.01 -6.89
C ASP A 57 -14.44 -6.71 -7.57
N LEU A 58 -13.98 -6.45 -8.79
CA LEU A 58 -14.26 -5.21 -9.54
C LEU A 58 -15.75 -4.99 -9.78
N SER A 59 -16.51 -6.08 -9.86
CA SER A 59 -17.97 -6.02 -9.97
C SER A 59 -18.63 -5.38 -8.75
N GLU A 60 -18.01 -5.39 -7.57
CA GLU A 60 -18.55 -4.73 -6.38
C GLU A 60 -18.57 -3.21 -6.52
N TYR A 61 -17.72 -2.62 -7.36
CA TYR A 61 -17.70 -1.17 -7.60
C TYR A 61 -18.85 -0.70 -8.49
N THR A 62 -19.66 -1.62 -9.04
CA THR A 62 -20.87 -1.28 -9.78
C THR A 62 -22.08 -1.62 -8.93
N LEU A 63 -22.88 -0.59 -8.61
CA LEU A 63 -24.11 -0.74 -7.85
C LEU A 63 -25.20 -1.45 -8.66
N PRO A 64 -26.24 -2.00 -8.00
CA PRO A 64 -27.36 -2.66 -8.68
C PRO A 64 -28.12 -1.78 -9.69
N ASP A 65 -28.07 -0.46 -9.52
CA ASP A 65 -28.66 0.53 -10.43
C ASP A 65 -27.74 0.88 -11.62
N GLY A 66 -26.57 0.25 -11.72
CA GLY A 66 -25.57 0.47 -12.77
C GLY A 66 -24.62 1.62 -12.49
N LYS A 67 -24.75 2.35 -11.37
CA LYS A 67 -23.82 3.41 -11.01
C LYS A 67 -22.45 2.81 -10.66
N GLN A 68 -21.42 3.25 -11.39
CA GLN A 68 -20.04 2.88 -11.12
C GLN A 68 -19.42 3.82 -10.08
N ILE A 69 -18.84 3.27 -9.02
CA ILE A 69 -18.07 3.99 -8.01
C ILE A 69 -16.62 4.12 -8.50
N PRO A 70 -16.08 5.34 -8.63
CA PRO A 70 -14.68 5.53 -9.02
C PRO A 70 -13.73 4.94 -7.98
N TYR A 71 -12.69 4.26 -8.47
CA TYR A 71 -11.64 3.71 -7.64
C TYR A 71 -10.25 4.01 -8.22
N HIS A 72 -9.26 4.01 -7.33
CA HIS A 72 -7.87 4.38 -7.62
C HIS A 72 -6.90 3.32 -7.09
N LEU A 73 -5.70 3.29 -7.68
CA LEU A 73 -4.60 2.38 -7.32
C LEU A 73 -4.90 0.88 -7.50
N ILE A 74 -5.88 0.55 -8.34
CA ILE A 74 -6.10 -0.80 -8.85
C ILE A 74 -5.59 -0.84 -10.29
N ASP A 75 -4.90 -1.91 -10.69
CA ASP A 75 -4.40 -2.07 -12.06
C ASP A 75 -3.49 -0.93 -12.54
N ILE A 76 -2.68 -0.37 -11.64
CA ILE A 76 -1.75 0.73 -11.97
C ILE A 76 -0.36 0.25 -12.38
N CYS A 77 0.00 -0.99 -12.06
CA CYS A 77 1.33 -1.55 -12.24
C CYS A 77 1.30 -2.83 -13.09
N PRO A 78 2.22 -3.07 -14.04
CA PRO A 78 2.30 -4.36 -14.74
C PRO A 78 2.63 -5.50 -13.76
N ALA A 79 2.06 -6.68 -13.98
CA ALA A 79 2.46 -7.88 -13.26
C ALA A 79 3.97 -8.15 -13.41
N GLY A 80 4.61 -8.60 -12.32
CA GLY A 80 6.06 -8.86 -12.28
C GLY A 80 6.95 -7.63 -12.06
N SER A 81 6.37 -6.42 -12.11
CA SER A 81 7.07 -5.21 -11.68
C SER A 81 7.16 -5.15 -10.15
N LYS A 82 8.11 -4.40 -9.63
CA LYS A 82 8.16 -4.12 -8.19
C LYS A 82 7.26 -2.93 -7.89
N TYR A 83 6.43 -3.07 -6.86
CA TYR A 83 5.66 -1.98 -6.28
C TYR A 83 5.87 -1.96 -4.76
N ASN A 84 6.29 -0.82 -4.22
CA ASN A 84 6.67 -0.69 -2.82
C ASN A 84 5.89 0.41 -2.08
N VAL A 85 6.10 0.52 -0.76
CA VAL A 85 5.37 1.47 0.10
C VAL A 85 5.62 2.94 -0.28
N TYR A 86 6.80 3.28 -0.80
CA TYR A 86 7.10 4.64 -1.25
C TYR A 86 6.31 4.99 -2.52
N GLU A 87 6.23 4.06 -3.47
CA GLU A 87 5.41 4.22 -4.68
C GLU A 87 3.93 4.36 -4.30
N PHE A 88 3.47 3.53 -3.37
CA PHE A 88 2.12 3.65 -2.80
C PHE A 88 1.86 5.02 -2.19
N GLN A 89 2.72 5.51 -1.30
CA GLN A 89 2.52 6.81 -0.65
C GLN A 89 2.46 7.95 -1.68
N ARG A 90 3.36 7.94 -2.66
CA ARG A 90 3.39 8.92 -3.75
C ARG A 90 2.09 8.90 -4.55
N ASP A 91 1.63 7.73 -4.95
CA ASP A 91 0.46 7.60 -5.81
C ASP A 91 -0.85 7.79 -5.02
N PHE A 92 -0.86 7.46 -3.73
CA PHE A 92 -1.92 7.85 -2.79
C PHE A 92 -2.07 9.36 -2.72
N VAL A 93 -0.99 10.12 -2.50
CA VAL A 93 -1.06 11.59 -2.39
C VAL A 93 -1.64 12.20 -3.67
N LYS A 94 -1.20 11.73 -4.84
CA LYS A 94 -1.76 12.19 -6.12
C LYS A 94 -3.27 11.92 -6.24
N ALA A 95 -3.70 10.69 -5.97
CA ALA A 95 -5.12 10.33 -6.03
C ALA A 95 -5.94 11.12 -5.00
N PHE A 96 -5.41 11.29 -3.79
CA PHE A 96 -6.05 12.05 -2.72
C PHE A 96 -6.25 13.52 -3.09
N GLU A 97 -5.21 14.20 -3.60
CA GLU A 97 -5.30 15.59 -4.03
C GLU A 97 -6.25 15.76 -5.21
N ASP A 98 -6.21 14.84 -6.18
CA ASP A 98 -7.06 14.82 -7.36
C ASP A 98 -8.56 14.68 -6.98
N ILE A 99 -8.90 13.72 -6.11
CA ILE A 99 -10.27 13.54 -5.57
C ILE A 99 -10.73 14.80 -4.84
N ARG A 100 -9.88 15.36 -3.96
CA ARG A 100 -10.22 16.57 -3.20
C ARG A 100 -10.38 17.80 -4.09
N SER A 101 -9.62 17.92 -5.17
CA SER A 101 -9.75 19.01 -6.13
C SER A 101 -11.14 19.03 -6.81
N ARG A 102 -11.79 17.87 -6.92
CA ARG A 102 -13.17 17.71 -7.39
C ARG A 102 -14.24 17.94 -6.31
N GLY A 103 -13.83 18.26 -5.07
CA GLY A 103 -14.75 18.40 -3.94
C GLY A 103 -15.35 17.09 -3.44
N LYS A 104 -14.74 15.95 -3.79
CA LYS A 104 -15.19 14.60 -3.41
C LYS A 104 -14.49 14.13 -2.13
N MET A 105 -15.14 13.27 -1.36
CA MET A 105 -14.55 12.66 -0.17
C MET A 105 -13.69 11.44 -0.56
N PRO A 106 -12.40 11.39 -0.19
CA PRO A 106 -11.57 10.20 -0.40
C PRO A 106 -11.87 9.11 0.65
N ILE A 107 -12.00 7.87 0.19
CA ILE A 107 -12.13 6.68 1.05
C ILE A 107 -10.96 5.74 0.80
N LEU A 108 -10.08 5.56 1.79
CA LEU A 108 -9.02 4.56 1.73
C LEU A 108 -9.56 3.20 2.16
N CYS A 109 -9.57 2.21 1.26
CA CYS A 109 -10.09 0.87 1.55
C CYS A 109 -9.00 -0.18 1.33
N GLY A 110 -8.72 -1.01 2.34
CA GLY A 110 -7.74 -2.10 2.15
C GLY A 110 -7.33 -2.81 3.44
N GLY A 111 -6.39 -3.75 3.28
CA GLY A 111 -5.87 -4.57 4.39
C GLY A 111 -4.35 -4.53 4.54
N THR A 112 -3.61 -3.79 3.69
CA THR A 112 -2.15 -3.73 3.80
C THR A 112 -1.76 -2.72 4.88
N GLY A 113 -1.47 -3.22 6.09
CA GLY A 113 -1.16 -2.39 7.26
C GLY A 113 -0.09 -1.34 6.99
N LEU A 114 1.04 -1.73 6.38
CA LEU A 114 2.14 -0.81 6.08
C LEU A 114 1.73 0.33 5.13
N TYR A 115 0.80 0.09 4.20
CA TYR A 115 0.30 1.12 3.29
C TYR A 115 -0.54 2.14 4.05
N ILE A 116 -1.49 1.65 4.86
CA ILE A 116 -2.36 2.48 5.68
C ILE A 116 -1.51 3.30 6.68
N GLU A 117 -0.57 2.66 7.36
CA GLU A 117 0.33 3.35 8.29
C GLU A 117 1.22 4.39 7.61
N SER A 118 1.72 4.12 6.41
CA SER A 118 2.58 5.06 5.68
C SER A 118 1.90 6.40 5.38
N VAL A 119 0.58 6.36 5.16
CA VAL A 119 -0.26 7.53 4.89
C VAL A 119 -0.64 8.22 6.19
N LEU A 120 -1.15 7.46 7.18
CA LEU A 120 -1.70 8.04 8.41
C LEU A 120 -0.62 8.61 9.34
N LYS A 121 0.57 8.00 9.38
CA LYS A 121 1.66 8.42 10.28
C LYS A 121 2.65 9.38 9.61
N ALA A 122 2.38 9.85 8.39
CA ALA A 122 3.29 10.67 7.59
C ALA A 122 4.73 10.14 7.62
N TYR A 123 4.89 8.83 7.42
CA TYR A 123 6.18 8.15 7.58
C TYR A 123 7.22 8.86 6.71
N PRO A 124 8.33 9.37 7.28
CA PRO A 124 9.40 9.96 6.49
C PRO A 124 10.15 8.82 5.81
N LEU A 125 9.61 8.36 4.68
CA LEU A 125 10.25 7.38 3.82
C LEU A 125 11.39 8.10 3.10
N ILE A 126 12.56 8.15 3.76
CA ILE A 126 13.79 8.65 3.14
C ILE A 126 14.11 7.68 2.00
N ASN A 127 14.02 8.18 0.77
CA ASN A 127 14.47 7.42 -0.39
C ASN A 127 15.99 7.31 -0.33
N VAL A 128 16.49 6.16 0.13
CA VAL A 128 17.90 5.82 0.04
C VAL A 128 18.09 5.08 -1.28
N PRO A 129 18.67 5.73 -2.31
CA PRO A 129 18.86 5.07 -3.59
C PRO A 129 19.76 3.85 -3.43
N ASP A 130 19.50 2.83 -4.26
CA ASP A 130 20.38 1.67 -4.35
C ASP A 130 21.82 2.15 -4.61
N ASN A 131 22.80 1.63 -3.87
CA ASN A 131 24.20 1.87 -4.15
C ASN A 131 24.70 0.80 -5.16
N PRO A 132 24.83 1.14 -6.46
CA PRO A 132 25.17 0.15 -7.49
C PRO A 132 26.59 -0.40 -7.31
N VAL A 133 27.53 0.42 -6.81
CA VAL A 133 28.92 0.00 -6.54
C VAL A 133 28.93 -1.02 -5.42
N LEU A 134 28.20 -0.75 -4.33
CA LEU A 134 28.06 -1.69 -3.22
C LEU A 134 27.39 -2.99 -3.68
N ARG A 135 26.29 -2.91 -4.45
CA ARG A 135 25.63 -4.10 -5.00
C ARG A 135 26.55 -4.93 -5.87
N ALA A 136 27.34 -4.31 -6.76
CA ALA A 136 28.29 -5.03 -7.60
C ALA A 136 29.39 -5.70 -6.75
N SER A 137 29.90 -5.01 -5.74
CA SER A 137 30.94 -5.55 -4.83
C SER A 137 30.48 -6.74 -3.99
N LEU A 138 29.17 -6.82 -3.72
CA LEU A 138 28.55 -7.87 -2.91
C LEU A 138 27.89 -8.98 -3.74
N ALA A 139 27.73 -8.78 -5.07
CA ALA A 139 26.97 -9.68 -5.94
C ALA A 139 27.52 -11.12 -6.00
N ASN A 140 28.84 -11.29 -5.82
CA ASN A 140 29.51 -12.59 -5.90
C ASN A 140 29.64 -13.29 -4.54
N LYS A 141 29.12 -12.69 -3.46
CA LYS A 141 29.20 -13.28 -2.12
C LYS A 141 28.08 -14.27 -1.90
N THR A 142 28.39 -15.33 -1.19
CA THR A 142 27.42 -16.30 -0.71
C THR A 142 26.54 -15.69 0.36
N LEU A 143 25.38 -16.31 0.59
CA LEU A 143 24.45 -15.85 1.63
C LEU A 143 25.08 -15.87 3.02
N ALA A 144 25.93 -16.86 3.30
CA ALA A 144 26.66 -16.96 4.58
C ALA A 144 27.62 -15.77 4.76
N GLU A 145 28.41 -15.43 3.74
CA GLU A 145 29.32 -14.29 3.77
C GLU A 145 28.58 -12.96 3.92
N LEU A 146 27.43 -12.80 3.24
CA LEU A 146 26.61 -11.59 3.37
C LEU A 146 26.00 -11.48 4.77
N THR A 147 25.54 -12.59 5.33
CA THR A 147 25.01 -12.64 6.70
C THR A 147 26.08 -12.28 7.73
N GLU A 148 27.32 -12.73 7.54
CA GLU A 148 28.45 -12.40 8.40
C GLU A 148 28.86 -10.92 8.27
N ILE A 149 28.91 -10.38 7.04
CA ILE A 149 29.13 -8.95 6.79
C ILE A 149 28.04 -8.11 7.47
N LEU A 150 26.77 -8.49 7.31
CA LEU A 150 25.65 -7.82 7.95
C LEU A 150 25.80 -7.87 9.48
N ALA A 151 26.18 -9.02 10.05
CA ALA A 151 26.44 -9.18 11.48
C ALA A 151 27.59 -8.30 11.99
N SER A 152 28.64 -8.11 11.18
CA SER A 152 29.76 -7.23 11.55
C SER A 152 29.34 -5.76 11.67
N TYR A 153 28.45 -5.28 10.79
CA TYR A 153 27.88 -3.93 10.91
C TYR A 153 26.94 -3.79 12.12
N LYS A 154 26.23 -4.88 12.50
CA LYS A 154 25.41 -4.92 13.72
C LYS A 154 26.26 -4.74 14.99
N GLN A 155 27.46 -5.32 15.03
CA GLN A 155 28.38 -5.20 16.16
C GLN A 155 29.05 -3.82 16.21
N ALA A 156 29.44 -3.27 15.07
CA ALA A 156 30.15 -1.98 14.98
C ALA A 156 29.25 -0.76 15.26
N SER A 157 27.93 -0.85 15.00
CA SER A 157 26.99 0.28 15.14
C SER A 157 26.42 0.46 16.56
N GLY A 158 26.67 -0.47 17.49
CA GLY A 158 26.21 -0.40 18.89
C GLY A 158 24.68 -0.45 19.07
N GLN A 159 23.92 -0.61 17.98
CA GLN A 159 22.46 -0.71 18.03
C GLN A 159 22.05 -2.19 18.16
N MET A 160 21.42 -2.55 19.28
CA MET A 160 20.63 -3.78 19.33
C MET A 160 19.44 -3.60 18.38
N LEU A 161 19.47 -4.29 17.24
CA LEU A 161 18.30 -4.42 16.38
C LEU A 161 17.18 -5.06 17.19
N HIS A 162 15.99 -4.47 17.13
CA HIS A 162 14.81 -5.05 17.76
C HIS A 162 14.31 -6.33 17.03
N ASN A 163 14.89 -6.69 15.87
CA ASN A 163 14.45 -7.78 15.01
C ASN A 163 15.62 -8.61 14.46
N GLN A 164 15.37 -9.91 14.32
CA GLN A 164 16.15 -10.80 13.47
C GLN A 164 15.81 -10.49 12.01
N THR A 165 16.82 -10.12 11.23
CA THR A 165 16.64 -9.78 9.81
C THR A 165 16.46 -11.06 9.01
N ASP A 166 15.35 -11.22 8.30
CA ASP A 166 15.15 -12.34 7.38
C ASP A 166 16.14 -12.25 6.21
N VAL A 167 17.16 -13.10 6.25
CA VAL A 167 18.21 -13.25 5.24
C VAL A 167 17.81 -14.29 4.18
N ASP A 168 16.54 -14.35 3.79
CA ASP A 168 16.04 -15.38 2.86
C ASP A 168 16.58 -15.25 1.43
N ASN A 169 17.26 -14.13 1.11
CA ASN A 169 17.85 -13.87 -0.19
C ASN A 169 19.06 -12.93 -0.06
N VAL A 170 20.05 -13.10 -0.94
CA VAL A 170 21.24 -12.26 -1.18
C VAL A 170 20.95 -10.76 -1.26
N LYS A 171 19.75 -10.33 -1.67
CA LYS A 171 19.37 -8.90 -1.69
C LYS A 171 18.86 -8.35 -0.36
N ARG A 172 18.53 -9.22 0.60
CA ARG A 172 18.02 -8.89 1.94
C ARG A 172 19.06 -9.15 3.05
N ALA A 173 20.04 -10.01 2.78
CA ALA A 173 21.26 -10.17 3.56
C ALA A 173 22.28 -9.08 3.19
#